data_AF-A6TKI7-F1
#
_entry.id   AF-A6TKI7-F1
#
_cell.length_a   1.000
_cell.length_b   1.000
_cell.length_c   1.000
_cell.angle_alpha   90.00
_cell.angle_beta   90.00
_cell.angle_gamma   90.00
#
_symmetry.space_group_name_H-M   'P 1'
#
loop_
_entity.id
_entity.type
_entity.pdbx_description
1 polymer ?
#
loop_
_entity_poly.entity_id
_entity_poly.type
_entity_poly.pdbx_seq_one_letter_code
_entity_poly.pdbx_strand_id
1 'polypeptide(L)'
;MKYSIGQFAATLGVTVDTLRLYEKYGIISPIKNSENNYRYFNDLDARNLLTSRWYRSIQIPLQDAAILTQNASLDNIAEKVNETQLNLEAEIKKSTMLLNKIVGINKELKEIKTEINKCKIKAMPGMYRLKQTKGNVLIQEDFLRDLVDTWMNALPYTFFSFRIEKKEIVSLKKAFEYSWGLAIFEDEIGCFDVKMNENVEYISPKVYLSSIILSSQGEHITRDSIQFMMDYIKENNYKITEDIIGKIILTEKINGKNKSYLELNIPIQSHE
;
A
#
# COMPACT_ATOMS: atom_id res chain seq x y z
N MET A 1 1.77 10.62 51.17
CA MET A 1 3.00 11.34 51.60
C MET A 1 3.20 12.60 50.75
N LYS A 2 4.22 13.44 51.01
CA LYS A 2 4.59 14.58 50.13
C LYS A 2 5.96 14.33 49.52
N TYR A 3 6.06 14.32 48.20
CA TYR A 3 7.31 14.10 47.46
C TYR A 3 7.74 15.39 46.75
N SER A 4 9.04 15.71 46.77
CA SER A 4 9.58 16.73 45.88
C SER A 4 9.53 16.25 44.42
N ILE A 5 9.59 17.17 43.45
CA ILE A 5 9.51 16.82 42.02
C ILE A 5 10.58 15.80 41.59
N GLY A 6 11.81 15.91 42.12
CA GLY A 6 12.91 15.00 41.82
C GLY A 6 12.71 13.62 42.43
N GLN A 7 12.26 13.56 43.68
CA GLN A 7 11.92 12.29 44.34
C GLN A 7 10.77 11.59 43.61
N PHE A 8 9.71 12.32 43.30
CA PHE A 8 8.53 11.81 42.62
C PHE A 8 8.86 11.27 41.21
N ALA A 9 9.67 12.02 40.44
CA ALA A 9 10.16 11.61 39.13
C ALA A 9 10.96 10.30 39.21
N ALA A 10 11.92 10.22 40.14
CA ALA A 10 12.76 9.05 40.34
C ALA A 10 11.95 7.83 40.77
N THR A 11 11.02 7.99 41.73
CA THR A 11 10.18 6.91 42.23
C THR A 11 9.25 6.34 41.16
N LEU A 12 8.73 7.18 40.26
CA LEU A 12 7.80 6.76 39.21
C LEU A 12 8.47 6.43 37.87
N GLY A 13 9.81 6.50 37.82
CA GLY A 13 10.59 6.20 36.62
C GLY A 13 10.25 7.12 35.45
N VAL A 14 10.09 8.41 35.71
CA VAL A 14 9.79 9.43 34.69
C VAL A 14 10.75 10.61 34.81
N THR A 15 10.87 11.40 33.75
CA THR A 15 11.65 12.65 33.78
C THR A 15 10.84 13.77 34.43
N VAL A 16 11.52 14.78 34.95
CA VAL A 16 10.88 16.01 35.45
C VAL A 16 10.05 16.69 34.36
N ASP A 17 10.50 16.66 33.11
CA ASP A 17 9.74 17.22 31.98
C ASP A 17 8.47 16.42 31.68
N THR A 18 8.48 15.10 31.90
CA THR A 18 7.26 14.28 31.83
C THR A 18 6.27 14.72 32.91
N LEU A 19 6.73 15.00 34.13
CA LEU A 19 5.85 15.53 35.18
C LEU A 19 5.26 16.89 34.82
N ARG A 20 6.06 17.80 34.25
CA ARG A 20 5.57 19.11 33.78
C ARG A 20 4.53 18.96 32.67
N LEU A 21 4.74 18.02 31.75
CA LEU A 21 3.76 17.69 30.73
C LEU A 21 2.46 17.19 31.35
N TYR A 22 2.53 16.26 32.30
CA TYR A 22 1.35 15.68 32.95
C TYR A 22 0.61 16.72 33.81
N GLU A 23 1.33 17.64 34.45
CA GLU A 23 0.76 18.81 35.14
C GLU A 23 0.03 19.72 34.14
N LYS A 24 0.62 19.99 32.96
CA LYS A 24 -0.02 20.81 31.91
C LYS A 24 -1.33 20.19 31.40
N TYR A 25 -1.41 18.87 31.29
CA TYR A 25 -2.62 18.15 30.91
C TYR A 25 -3.57 17.91 32.09
N GLY A 26 -3.24 18.40 33.29
CA GLY A 26 -4.07 18.24 34.50
C GLY A 26 -4.13 16.81 35.04
N ILE A 27 -3.26 15.91 34.58
CA ILE A 27 -3.23 14.51 35.07
C ILE A 27 -2.76 14.47 36.53
N ILE A 28 -1.80 15.33 36.86
CA ILE A 28 -1.30 15.52 38.23
C ILE A 28 -1.45 16.98 38.62
N SER A 29 -1.69 17.24 39.90
CA SER A 29 -1.96 18.58 40.44
C SER A 29 -1.15 18.82 41.70
N PRO A 30 0.16 19.14 41.59
CA PRO A 30 1.02 19.33 42.75
C PRO A 30 0.56 20.52 43.60
N ILE A 31 0.69 20.38 44.91
CA ILE A 31 0.42 21.45 45.87
C ILE A 31 1.68 22.34 45.95
N LYS A 32 1.52 23.63 45.70
CA LYS A 32 2.59 24.63 45.94
C LYS A 32 2.61 25.01 47.41
N ASN A 33 3.77 24.94 48.04
CA ASN A 33 3.96 25.46 49.38
C ASN A 33 4.04 27.00 49.33
N SER A 34 3.20 27.67 50.12
CA SER A 34 3.08 29.13 50.19
C SER A 34 4.33 29.84 50.70
N GLU A 35 5.18 29.16 51.48
CA GLU A 35 6.35 29.77 52.13
C GLU A 35 7.60 29.73 51.25
N ASN A 36 7.74 28.72 50.39
CA ASN A 36 8.98 28.50 49.63
C ASN A 36 8.77 28.22 48.14
N ASN A 37 7.52 28.29 47.64
CA ASN A 37 7.13 28.04 46.25
C ASN A 37 7.51 26.67 45.68
N TYR A 38 7.97 25.72 46.51
CA TYR A 38 8.26 24.36 46.06
C TYR A 38 6.97 23.57 45.83
N ARG A 39 7.02 22.69 44.82
CA ARG A 39 5.93 21.78 44.45
C ARG A 39 6.06 20.45 45.17
N TYR A 40 4.96 20.00 45.75
CA TYR A 40 4.87 18.70 46.41
C TYR A 40 3.76 17.86 45.78
N PHE A 41 4.09 16.60 45.48
CA PHE A 41 3.20 15.62 44.90
C PHE A 41 2.75 14.62 45.97
N ASN A 42 1.53 14.11 45.83
CA ASN A 42 0.96 13.14 46.76
C ASN A 42 0.73 11.77 46.10
N ASP A 43 0.19 10.84 46.89
CA ASP A 43 -0.03 9.46 46.44
C ASP A 43 -1.15 9.36 45.38
N LEU A 44 -2.07 10.33 45.35
CA LEU A 44 -3.11 10.44 44.32
C LEU A 44 -2.50 10.88 42.98
N ASP A 45 -1.59 11.86 42.98
CA ASP A 45 -0.83 12.24 41.79
C ASP A 45 -0.07 11.04 41.22
N ALA A 46 0.50 10.19 42.09
CA ALA A 46 1.19 8.98 41.68
C ALA A 46 0.23 8.00 40.98
N ARG A 47 -0.95 7.75 41.58
CA ARG A 47 -1.99 6.88 40.99
C ARG A 47 -2.48 7.40 39.64
N ASN A 48 -2.74 8.70 39.54
CA ASN A 48 -3.20 9.33 38.30
C ASN A 48 -2.14 9.21 37.20
N LEU A 49 -0.87 9.48 37.53
CA LEU A 49 0.23 9.34 36.58
C LEU A 49 0.36 7.89 36.09
N LEU A 50 0.35 6.91 37.00
CA LEU A 50 0.46 5.50 36.64
C LEU A 50 -0.73 5.02 35.79
N THR A 51 -1.95 5.47 36.12
CA THR A 51 -3.17 5.14 35.36
C THR A 51 -3.12 5.74 33.96
N SER A 52 -2.75 7.03 33.84
CA SER A 52 -2.55 7.67 32.54
C SER A 52 -1.49 6.95 31.71
N ARG A 53 -0.37 6.54 32.33
CA ARG A 53 0.66 5.73 31.65
C ARG A 53 0.14 4.38 31.18
N TRP A 54 -0.73 3.73 31.94
CA TRP A 54 -1.38 2.49 31.52
C TRP A 54 -2.23 2.70 30.27
N TYR A 55 -3.09 3.74 30.24
CA TYR A 55 -3.85 4.09 29.01
C TYR A 55 -2.92 4.37 27.83
N ARG A 56 -1.83 5.11 28.05
CA ARG A 56 -0.81 5.36 27.01
C ARG A 56 -0.16 4.08 26.49
N SER A 57 0.04 3.08 27.36
CA SER A 57 0.67 1.81 26.98
C SER A 57 -0.17 0.98 26.01
N ILE A 58 -1.50 1.18 26.03
CA ILE A 58 -2.44 0.60 25.07
C ILE A 58 -2.78 1.59 23.94
N GLN A 59 -1.87 2.50 23.59
CA GLN A 59 -2.00 3.43 22.47
C GLN A 59 -3.14 4.48 22.58
N ILE A 60 -3.75 4.66 23.75
CA ILE A 60 -4.70 5.76 23.94
C ILE A 60 -3.94 7.11 23.90
N PRO A 61 -4.41 8.11 23.13
CA PRO A 61 -3.80 9.44 23.08
C PRO A 61 -3.68 10.10 24.46
N LEU A 62 -2.66 10.94 24.68
CA LEU A 62 -2.43 11.57 25.98
C LEU A 62 -3.60 12.46 26.43
N GLN A 63 -4.27 13.09 25.48
CA GLN A 63 -5.45 13.92 25.74
C GLN A 63 -6.59 13.07 26.30
N ASP A 64 -6.90 11.94 25.64
CA ASP A 64 -7.92 11.00 26.10
C ASP A 64 -7.54 10.36 27.44
N ALA A 65 -6.27 9.98 27.60
CA ALA A 65 -5.76 9.45 28.86
C ALA A 65 -5.91 10.45 30.01
N ALA A 66 -5.76 11.76 29.75
CA ALA A 66 -5.99 12.80 30.75
C ALA A 66 -7.47 12.90 31.14
N ILE A 67 -8.37 12.88 30.15
CA ILE A 67 -9.83 12.89 30.37
C ILE A 67 -10.26 11.67 31.18
N LEU A 68 -9.81 10.47 30.80
CA LEU A 68 -10.10 9.23 31.51
C LEU A 68 -9.53 9.24 32.92
N THR A 69 -8.36 9.84 33.14
CA THR A 69 -7.77 9.91 34.49
C THR A 69 -8.54 10.87 35.40
N GLN A 70 -9.13 11.94 34.87
CA GLN A 70 -9.87 12.94 35.64
C GLN A 70 -11.34 12.56 35.86
N ASN A 71 -11.99 11.99 34.84
CA ASN A 71 -13.44 11.76 34.78
C ASN A 71 -13.76 10.35 34.26
N ALA A 72 -13.12 9.32 34.84
CA ALA A 72 -13.37 7.93 34.47
C ALA A 72 -14.80 7.48 34.83
N SER A 73 -15.51 6.97 33.83
CA SER A 73 -16.61 6.02 34.02
C SER A 73 -16.21 4.67 33.40
N LEU A 74 -16.80 3.58 33.88
CA LEU A 74 -16.60 2.27 33.26
C LEU A 74 -16.94 2.31 31.77
N ASP A 75 -18.03 2.99 31.41
CA ASP A 75 -18.53 3.11 30.04
C ASP A 75 -17.52 3.83 29.13
N ASN A 76 -17.00 4.99 29.54
CA ASN A 76 -16.05 5.75 28.71
C ASN A 76 -14.71 5.01 28.56
N ILE A 77 -14.27 4.28 29.60
CA ILE A 77 -13.07 3.44 29.52
C ILE A 77 -13.30 2.29 28.55
N ALA A 78 -14.42 1.57 28.69
CA ALA A 78 -14.76 0.44 27.83
C ALA A 78 -14.88 0.87 26.37
N GLU A 79 -15.53 2.01 26.10
CA GLU A 79 -15.62 2.61 24.78
C GLU A 79 -14.23 2.86 24.18
N LYS A 80 -13.33 3.53 24.93
CA LYS A 80 -12.01 3.86 24.41
C LYS A 80 -11.12 2.64 24.20
N VAL A 81 -11.21 1.66 25.09
CA VAL A 81 -10.49 0.38 24.95
C VAL A 81 -11.00 -0.38 23.71
N ASN A 82 -12.31 -0.41 23.48
CA ASN A 82 -12.90 -1.06 22.30
C ASN A 82 -12.50 -0.34 21.00
N GLU A 83 -12.52 1.00 20.98
CA GLU A 83 -12.03 1.79 19.84
C GLU A 83 -10.57 1.46 19.52
N THR A 84 -9.70 1.45 20.55
CA THR A 84 -8.30 1.03 20.41
C THR A 84 -8.17 -0.39 19.87
N GLN A 85 -8.97 -1.34 20.37
CA GLN A 85 -8.95 -2.72 19.88
C GLN A 85 -9.28 -2.79 18.39
N LEU A 86 -10.38 -2.16 17.96
CA LEU A 86 -10.80 -2.15 16.55
C LEU A 86 -9.75 -1.48 15.64
N ASN A 87 -9.14 -0.39 16.10
CA ASN A 87 -8.06 0.27 15.36
C ASN A 87 -6.84 -0.64 15.22
N LEU A 88 -6.42 -1.31 16.29
CA LEU A 88 -5.28 -2.23 16.28
C LEU A 88 -5.56 -3.45 15.39
N GLU A 89 -6.77 -4.02 15.43
CA GLU A 89 -7.18 -5.10 14.53
C GLU A 89 -7.12 -4.66 13.05
N ALA A 90 -7.56 -3.44 12.74
CA ALA A 90 -7.45 -2.88 11.39
C ALA A 90 -5.99 -2.67 10.96
N GLU A 91 -5.12 -2.20 11.86
CA GLU A 91 -3.69 -2.06 11.61
C GLU A 91 -2.99 -3.40 11.38
N ILE A 92 -3.32 -4.43 12.18
CA ILE A 92 -2.83 -5.79 12.01
C ILE A 92 -3.25 -6.32 10.65
N LYS A 93 -4.54 -6.19 10.28
CA LYS A 93 -5.05 -6.62 8.97
C LYS A 93 -4.27 -5.96 7.83
N LYS A 94 -4.10 -4.63 7.87
CA LYS A 94 -3.32 -3.89 6.85
C LYS A 94 -1.87 -4.35 6.79
N SER A 95 -1.23 -4.54 7.94
CA SER A 95 0.16 -4.98 8.05
C SER A 95 0.36 -6.41 7.51
N THR A 96 -0.56 -7.33 7.83
CA THR A 96 -0.54 -8.70 7.30
C THR A 96 -0.71 -8.72 5.79
N MET A 97 -1.64 -7.93 5.24
CA MET A 97 -1.79 -7.82 3.79
C MET A 97 -0.51 -7.29 3.14
N LEU A 98 0.10 -6.24 3.70
CA LEU A 98 1.33 -5.66 3.16
C LEU A 98 2.48 -6.66 3.22
N LEU A 99 2.61 -7.41 4.32
CA LEU A 99 3.59 -8.48 4.45
C LEU A 99 3.42 -9.53 3.34
N ASN A 100 2.18 -9.99 3.10
CA ASN A 100 1.90 -10.95 2.03
C ASN A 100 2.28 -10.39 0.64
N LYS A 101 1.98 -9.11 0.38
CA LYS A 101 2.36 -8.44 -0.87
C LYS A 101 3.88 -8.38 -1.04
N ILE A 102 4.62 -8.04 0.02
CA ILE A 102 6.09 -8.01 0.03
C ILE A 102 6.68 -9.41 -0.18
N VAL A 103 6.10 -10.45 0.43
CA VAL A 103 6.51 -11.84 0.20
C VAL A 103 6.34 -12.22 -1.28
N GLY A 104 5.22 -11.84 -1.90
CA GLY A 104 4.98 -12.02 -3.33
C GLY A 104 6.01 -11.30 -4.21
N ILE A 105 6.27 -10.02 -3.93
CA ILE A 105 7.29 -9.22 -4.63
C ILE A 105 8.67 -9.89 -4.51
N ASN A 106 9.07 -10.31 -3.31
CA ASN A 106 10.36 -10.97 -3.10
C ASN A 106 10.49 -12.28 -3.88
N LYS A 107 9.40 -13.03 -4.05
CA LYS A 107 9.40 -14.23 -4.90
C LYS A 107 9.61 -13.85 -6.37
N GLU A 108 8.84 -12.88 -6.87
CA GLU A 108 8.95 -12.38 -8.24
C GLU A 108 10.38 -11.91 -8.53
N LEU A 109 11.00 -11.13 -7.63
CA LEU A 109 12.37 -10.64 -7.76
C LEU A 109 13.44 -11.74 -7.82
N LYS A 110 13.27 -12.83 -7.06
CA LYS A 110 14.22 -13.96 -7.05
C LYS A 110 14.19 -14.75 -8.36
N GLU A 111 13.01 -14.89 -8.94
CA GLU A 111 12.76 -15.71 -10.13
C GLU A 111 12.90 -14.89 -11.44
N ILE A 112 12.83 -13.55 -11.37
CA ILE A 112 12.68 -12.69 -12.54
C ILE A 112 13.70 -12.95 -13.65
N LYS A 113 14.97 -13.16 -13.31
CA LYS A 113 16.06 -13.38 -14.27
C LYS A 113 16.01 -14.77 -14.91
N THR A 114 15.55 -15.77 -14.17
CA THR A 114 15.42 -17.14 -14.69
C THR A 114 14.16 -17.31 -15.51
N GLU A 115 13.16 -16.43 -15.34
CA GLU A 115 11.86 -16.52 -16.01
C GLU A 115 11.73 -15.64 -17.27
N ILE A 116 12.79 -14.94 -17.67
CA ILE A 116 12.83 -14.19 -18.92
C ILE A 116 12.60 -15.14 -20.10
N ASN A 117 11.72 -14.73 -21.02
CA ASN A 117 11.33 -15.45 -22.24
C ASN A 117 10.78 -16.86 -22.00
N LYS A 118 10.28 -17.17 -20.79
CA LYS A 118 9.59 -18.42 -20.50
C LYS A 118 8.08 -18.23 -20.53
N CYS A 119 7.45 -18.89 -21.49
CA CYS A 119 6.01 -18.96 -21.63
C CYS A 119 5.37 -19.78 -20.50
N LYS A 120 4.37 -19.20 -19.83
CA LYS A 120 3.54 -19.85 -18.83
C LYS A 120 2.07 -19.57 -19.10
N ILE A 121 1.24 -20.61 -19.05
CA ILE A 121 -0.22 -20.44 -19.07
C ILE A 121 -0.66 -20.18 -17.63
N LYS A 122 -1.39 -19.09 -17.41
CA LYS A 122 -1.95 -18.75 -16.09
C LYS A 122 -3.34 -18.14 -16.22
N ALA A 123 -4.21 -18.45 -15.28
CA ALA A 123 -5.45 -17.71 -15.08
C ALA A 123 -5.13 -16.43 -14.30
N MET A 124 -5.72 -15.31 -14.69
CA MET A 124 -5.63 -14.05 -13.96
C MET A 124 -7.03 -13.60 -13.52
N PRO A 125 -7.18 -13.05 -12.31
CA PRO A 125 -8.43 -12.44 -11.89
C PRO A 125 -8.76 -11.22 -12.78
N GLY A 126 -9.99 -10.75 -12.69
CA GLY A 126 -10.38 -9.50 -13.34
C GLY A 126 -9.59 -8.34 -12.77
N MET A 127 -9.46 -7.27 -13.54
CA MET A 127 -8.77 -6.07 -13.11
C MET A 127 -9.47 -4.82 -13.60
N TYR A 128 -9.33 -3.76 -12.82
CA TYR A 128 -9.71 -2.42 -13.22
C TYR A 128 -8.46 -1.71 -13.72
N ARG A 129 -8.60 -0.94 -14.81
CA ARG A 129 -7.50 -0.21 -15.42
C ARG A 129 -7.90 1.24 -15.70
N LEU A 130 -7.13 2.17 -15.15
CA LEU A 130 -7.21 3.59 -15.41
C LEU A 130 -6.17 3.97 -16.46
N LYS A 131 -6.61 4.29 -17.68
CA LYS A 131 -5.73 4.75 -18.76
C LYS A 131 -5.19 6.16 -18.44
N GLN A 132 -3.88 6.33 -18.53
CA GLN A 132 -3.20 7.61 -18.25
C GLN A 132 -2.49 8.21 -19.45
N THR A 133 -2.30 7.45 -20.54
CA THR A 133 -1.64 7.97 -21.75
C THR A 133 -2.40 7.63 -23.02
N LYS A 134 -2.18 8.45 -24.05
CA LYS A 134 -2.42 8.11 -25.45
C LYS A 134 -1.06 7.91 -26.11
N GLY A 135 -0.70 6.66 -26.41
CA GLY A 135 0.68 6.34 -26.74
C GLY A 135 1.59 6.58 -25.53
N ASN A 136 2.64 7.38 -25.72
CA ASN A 136 3.56 7.79 -24.66
C ASN A 136 3.28 9.21 -24.10
N VAL A 137 2.13 9.81 -24.42
CA VAL A 137 1.77 11.16 -23.97
C VAL A 137 0.74 11.09 -22.86
N LEU A 138 1.04 11.73 -21.72
CA LEU A 138 0.13 11.83 -20.57
C LEU A 138 -1.16 12.58 -20.94
N ILE A 139 -2.29 12.02 -20.52
CA ILE A 139 -3.59 12.66 -20.64
C ILE A 139 -3.69 13.71 -19.53
N GLN A 140 -3.99 14.95 -19.90
CA GLN A 140 -4.14 16.08 -18.98
C GLN A 140 -5.62 16.44 -18.85
N GLU A 141 -6.37 15.61 -18.11
CA GLU A 141 -7.80 15.80 -17.87
C GLU A 141 -8.06 15.87 -16.37
N ASP A 142 -8.84 16.86 -15.92
CA ASP A 142 -9.03 17.17 -14.50
C ASP A 142 -9.61 15.98 -13.71
N PHE A 143 -10.51 15.21 -14.33
CA PHE A 143 -11.12 14.04 -13.69
C PHE A 143 -10.11 12.94 -13.37
N LEU A 144 -8.98 12.86 -14.09
CA LEU A 144 -7.95 11.86 -13.82
C LEU A 144 -7.21 12.15 -12.51
N ARG A 145 -7.13 13.42 -12.09
CA ARG A 145 -6.32 13.80 -10.93
C ARG A 145 -6.81 13.11 -9.65
N ASP A 146 -8.11 13.18 -9.40
CA ASP A 146 -8.73 12.59 -8.20
C ASP A 146 -8.71 11.07 -8.24
N LEU A 147 -8.90 10.47 -9.42
CA LEU A 147 -8.79 9.02 -9.59
C LEU A 147 -7.36 8.57 -9.28
N VAL A 148 -6.37 9.18 -9.92
CA VAL A 148 -4.97 8.83 -9.75
C VAL A 148 -4.55 8.95 -8.29
N ASP A 149 -4.97 10.01 -7.58
CA ASP A 149 -4.66 10.16 -6.15
C ASP A 149 -5.14 8.97 -5.31
N THR A 150 -6.42 8.58 -5.45
CA THR A 150 -6.97 7.44 -4.71
C THR A 150 -6.32 6.11 -5.07
N TRP A 151 -5.99 5.91 -6.34
CA TRP A 151 -5.29 4.70 -6.80
C TRP A 151 -3.84 4.65 -6.28
N MET A 152 -3.15 5.78 -6.22
CA MET A 152 -1.80 5.86 -5.67
C MET A 152 -1.77 5.62 -4.16
N ASN A 153 -2.82 6.01 -3.43
CA ASN A 153 -2.98 5.69 -2.00
C ASN A 153 -3.19 4.18 -1.73
N ALA A 154 -3.52 3.41 -2.76
CA ALA A 154 -3.62 1.94 -2.71
C ALA A 154 -2.31 1.22 -3.11
N LEU A 155 -1.19 1.92 -3.29
CA LEU A 155 0.10 1.26 -3.45
C LEU A 155 0.44 0.39 -2.22
N PRO A 156 1.11 -0.77 -2.41
CA PRO A 156 1.62 -1.33 -3.67
C PRO A 156 0.65 -2.29 -4.38
N TYR A 157 -0.65 -2.21 -4.14
CA TYR A 157 -1.67 -3.08 -4.75
C TYR A 157 -2.10 -2.57 -6.13
N THR A 158 -2.05 -1.25 -6.33
CA THR A 158 -2.02 -0.68 -7.68
C THR A 158 -0.67 -0.88 -8.34
N PHE A 159 -0.67 -1.09 -9.66
CA PHE A 159 0.55 -1.32 -10.44
C PHE A 159 0.51 -0.62 -11.80
N PHE A 160 1.69 -0.30 -12.33
CA PHE A 160 1.83 0.32 -13.65
C PHE A 160 1.56 -0.71 -14.74
N SER A 161 0.50 -0.48 -15.52
CA SER A 161 0.04 -1.36 -16.58
C SER A 161 0.19 -0.71 -17.95
N PHE A 162 0.49 -1.52 -18.96
CA PHE A 162 0.35 -1.14 -20.35
C PHE A 162 -0.64 -2.04 -21.10
N ARG A 163 -1.22 -1.49 -22.17
CA ARG A 163 -2.16 -2.18 -23.05
C ARG A 163 -1.76 -2.00 -24.51
N ILE A 164 -1.54 -3.12 -25.21
CA ILE A 164 -1.35 -3.18 -26.67
C ILE A 164 -2.65 -3.68 -27.28
N GLU A 165 -3.29 -2.86 -28.10
CA GLU A 165 -4.55 -3.23 -28.75
C GLU A 165 -4.35 -4.37 -29.74
N LYS A 166 -5.33 -5.28 -29.85
CA LYS A 166 -5.27 -6.45 -30.75
C LYS A 166 -4.99 -6.07 -32.20
N LYS A 167 -5.48 -4.91 -32.64
CA LYS A 167 -5.21 -4.37 -33.99
C LYS A 167 -3.72 -4.19 -34.27
N GLU A 168 -2.91 -3.89 -33.24
CA GLU A 168 -1.45 -3.73 -33.38
C GLU A 168 -0.74 -5.06 -33.58
N ILE A 169 -1.32 -6.15 -33.08
CA ILE A 169 -0.84 -7.51 -33.37
C ILE A 169 -1.05 -7.83 -34.85
N VAL A 170 -2.20 -7.44 -35.41
CA VAL A 170 -2.58 -7.69 -36.81
C VAL A 170 -1.87 -6.76 -37.79
N SER A 171 -1.52 -5.54 -37.40
CA SER A 171 -0.98 -4.49 -38.29
C SER A 171 0.39 -4.80 -38.90
N LEU A 172 1.06 -5.87 -38.48
CA LEU A 172 2.42 -6.27 -38.89
C LEU A 172 3.51 -5.19 -38.70
N LYS A 173 3.20 -4.08 -38.02
CA LYS A 173 4.21 -3.08 -37.62
C LYS A 173 5.27 -3.74 -36.74
N LYS A 174 6.51 -3.24 -36.84
CA LYS A 174 7.65 -3.72 -36.05
C LYS A 174 7.55 -3.33 -34.56
N ALA A 175 7.19 -2.08 -34.29
CA ALA A 175 6.99 -1.56 -32.94
C ALA A 175 5.49 -1.44 -32.66
N PHE A 176 5.08 -1.82 -31.45
CA PHE A 176 3.69 -1.68 -31.02
C PHE A 176 3.41 -0.28 -30.51
N GLU A 177 2.22 0.23 -30.85
CA GLU A 177 1.60 1.33 -30.11
C GLU A 177 0.87 0.79 -28.89
N TYR A 178 1.06 1.42 -27.74
CA TYR A 178 0.43 1.02 -26.48
C TYR A 178 0.18 2.22 -25.60
N SER A 179 -0.72 2.05 -24.63
CA SER A 179 -0.99 3.05 -23.59
C SER A 179 -0.56 2.56 -22.23
N TRP A 180 -0.14 3.49 -21.37
CA TRP A 180 0.14 3.30 -19.96
C TRP A 180 -1.06 3.68 -19.12
N GLY A 181 -1.10 3.13 -17.91
CA GLY A 181 -2.12 3.37 -16.92
C GLY A 181 -1.79 2.72 -15.59
N LEU A 182 -2.70 2.89 -14.65
CA LEU A 182 -2.71 2.15 -13.39
C LEU A 182 -3.69 1.00 -13.50
N ALA A 183 -3.38 -0.12 -12.85
CA ALA A 183 -4.28 -1.26 -12.73
C ALA A 183 -4.34 -1.74 -11.28
N ILE A 184 -5.45 -2.36 -10.91
CA ILE A 184 -5.64 -3.07 -9.65
C ILE A 184 -6.47 -4.33 -9.92
N PHE A 185 -6.09 -5.45 -9.29
CA PHE A 185 -6.88 -6.67 -9.39
C PHE A 185 -8.17 -6.56 -8.57
N GLU A 186 -9.24 -7.20 -9.06
CA GLU A 186 -10.55 -7.15 -8.44
C GLU A 186 -10.60 -7.81 -7.05
N ASP A 187 -9.69 -8.73 -6.76
CA ASP A 187 -9.53 -9.38 -5.46
C ASP A 187 -8.73 -8.52 -4.46
N GLU A 188 -7.98 -7.52 -4.94
CA GLU A 188 -7.23 -6.57 -4.10
C GLU A 188 -8.01 -5.29 -3.78
N ILE A 189 -9.03 -4.94 -4.59
CA ILE A 189 -9.73 -3.65 -4.49
C ILE A 189 -10.52 -3.45 -3.19
N GLY A 190 -11.17 -4.50 -2.67
CA GLY A 190 -12.13 -4.39 -1.56
C GLY A 190 -11.54 -3.94 -0.23
N CYS A 191 -10.22 -3.80 -0.15
CA CYS A 191 -9.51 -3.34 1.03
C CYS A 191 -9.12 -1.86 0.98
N PHE A 192 -9.39 -1.17 -0.13
CA PHE A 192 -8.96 0.19 -0.39
C PHE A 192 -10.13 1.05 -0.89
N ASP A 193 -10.12 2.32 -0.50
CA ASP A 193 -11.07 3.31 -1.02
C ASP A 193 -10.58 3.83 -2.39
N VAL A 194 -10.74 3.01 -3.42
CA VAL A 194 -10.33 3.32 -4.80
C VAL A 194 -11.53 3.87 -5.55
N LYS A 195 -11.45 5.14 -5.99
CA LYS A 195 -12.53 5.75 -6.76
C LYS A 195 -12.64 5.12 -8.15
N MET A 196 -13.88 4.90 -8.56
CA MET A 196 -14.26 4.36 -9.86
C MET A 196 -15.22 5.29 -10.57
N ASN A 197 -15.11 5.38 -11.89
CA ASN A 197 -16.07 6.07 -12.76
C ASN A 197 -16.08 5.41 -14.15
N GLU A 198 -16.85 5.99 -15.08
CA GLU A 198 -16.97 5.53 -16.47
C GLU A 198 -15.66 5.46 -17.27
N ASN A 199 -14.59 6.11 -16.80
CA ASN A 199 -13.27 6.11 -17.45
C ASN A 199 -12.37 4.97 -16.96
N VAL A 200 -12.82 4.20 -15.97
CA VAL A 200 -12.12 3.01 -15.51
C VAL A 200 -12.58 1.81 -16.34
N GLU A 201 -11.64 1.19 -17.03
CA GLU A 201 -11.87 0.01 -17.85
C GLU A 201 -11.89 -1.24 -16.95
N TYR A 202 -12.92 -2.08 -17.07
CA TYR A 202 -12.89 -3.43 -16.48
C TYR A 202 -12.42 -4.46 -17.50
N ILE A 203 -11.45 -5.27 -17.10
CA ILE A 203 -10.88 -6.38 -17.87
C ILE A 203 -11.26 -7.65 -17.14
N SER A 204 -12.09 -8.49 -17.76
CA SER A 204 -12.62 -9.70 -17.14
C SER A 204 -11.54 -10.77 -16.87
N PRO A 205 -11.75 -11.67 -15.89
CA PRO A 205 -10.88 -12.81 -15.65
C PRO A 205 -10.73 -13.68 -16.90
N LYS A 206 -9.49 -14.07 -17.22
CA LYS A 206 -9.16 -14.84 -18.43
C LYS A 206 -7.92 -15.70 -18.23
N VAL A 207 -7.70 -16.63 -19.14
CA VAL A 207 -6.46 -17.39 -19.27
C VAL A 207 -5.52 -16.67 -20.22
N TYR A 208 -4.28 -16.51 -19.78
CA TYR A 208 -3.23 -15.79 -20.51
C TYR A 208 -2.02 -16.69 -20.73
N LEU A 209 -1.40 -16.53 -21.91
CA LEU A 209 0.01 -16.84 -22.08
C LEU A 209 0.83 -15.68 -21.54
N SER A 210 1.60 -15.95 -20.49
CA SER A 210 2.39 -14.97 -19.77
C SER A 210 3.88 -15.22 -19.97
N SER A 211 4.65 -14.14 -20.11
CA SER A 211 6.11 -14.19 -20.07
C SER A 211 6.70 -12.86 -19.64
N ILE A 212 7.93 -12.90 -19.14
CA ILE A 212 8.73 -11.72 -18.83
C ILE A 212 9.64 -11.41 -20.00
N ILE A 213 9.71 -10.14 -20.41
CA ILE A 213 10.69 -9.63 -21.37
C ILE A 213 11.52 -8.52 -20.73
N LEU A 214 12.68 -8.25 -21.31
CA LEU A 214 13.52 -7.12 -20.95
C LEU A 214 13.40 -6.04 -22.03
N SER A 215 13.06 -4.81 -21.62
CA SER A 215 12.92 -3.65 -22.50
C SER A 215 13.87 -2.53 -22.05
N SER A 216 14.65 -1.95 -22.95
CA SER A 216 15.50 -0.80 -22.62
C SER A 216 14.68 0.49 -22.60
N GLN A 217 15.06 1.45 -21.75
CA GLN A 217 14.40 2.74 -21.69
C GLN A 217 14.47 3.46 -23.04
N GLY A 218 13.30 3.92 -23.53
CA GLY A 218 13.17 4.57 -24.84
C GLY A 218 12.96 3.61 -26.00
N GLU A 219 13.08 2.29 -25.79
CA GLU A 219 12.71 1.28 -26.78
C GLU A 219 11.24 0.92 -26.63
N HIS A 220 10.50 0.94 -27.74
CA HIS A 220 9.15 0.39 -27.79
C HIS A 220 9.19 -1.12 -27.65
N ILE A 221 8.12 -1.70 -27.09
CA ILE A 221 7.88 -3.15 -27.20
C ILE A 221 7.74 -3.47 -28.69
N THR A 222 8.55 -4.42 -29.17
CA THR A 222 8.59 -4.80 -30.59
C THR A 222 8.01 -6.19 -30.80
N ARG A 223 7.62 -6.47 -32.04
CA ARG A 223 7.20 -7.81 -32.46
C ARG A 223 8.28 -8.84 -32.21
N ASP A 224 9.53 -8.51 -32.56
CA ASP A 224 10.70 -9.37 -32.32
C ASP A 224 10.84 -9.72 -30.83
N SER A 225 10.59 -8.75 -29.93
CA SER A 225 10.70 -8.97 -28.49
C SER A 225 9.68 -9.95 -27.91
N ILE A 226 8.60 -10.25 -28.64
CA ILE A 226 7.54 -11.17 -28.20
C ILE A 226 7.34 -12.36 -29.15
N GLN A 227 8.22 -12.52 -30.14
CA GLN A 227 8.07 -13.54 -31.19
C GLN A 227 7.99 -14.95 -30.61
N PHE A 228 8.80 -15.26 -29.59
CA PHE A 228 8.75 -16.56 -28.89
C PHE A 228 7.37 -16.88 -28.29
N MET A 229 6.61 -15.87 -27.85
CA MET A 229 5.23 -16.07 -27.37
C MET A 229 4.30 -16.35 -28.54
N MET A 230 4.48 -15.67 -29.67
CA MET A 230 3.69 -15.90 -30.88
C MET A 230 3.94 -17.29 -31.46
N ASP A 231 5.19 -17.74 -31.45
CA ASP A 231 5.58 -19.09 -31.87
C ASP A 231 4.92 -20.14 -30.96
N TYR A 232 4.98 -19.95 -29.63
CA TYR A 232 4.31 -20.83 -28.67
C TYR A 232 2.79 -20.92 -28.92
N ILE A 233 2.14 -19.78 -29.18
CA ILE A 233 0.69 -19.74 -29.50
C ILE A 233 0.40 -20.58 -30.74
N LYS A 234 1.20 -20.42 -31.79
CA LYS A 234 1.03 -21.16 -33.06
C LYS A 234 1.30 -22.66 -32.90
N GLU A 235 2.38 -23.03 -32.23
CA GLU A 235 2.78 -24.43 -32.02
C GLU A 235 1.76 -25.21 -31.19
N ASN A 236 1.10 -24.53 -30.23
CA ASN A 236 0.11 -25.14 -29.35
C ASN A 236 -1.34 -24.89 -29.81
N ASN A 237 -1.56 -24.37 -31.02
CA ASN A 237 -2.89 -24.11 -31.59
C ASN A 237 -3.79 -23.24 -30.69
N TYR A 238 -3.22 -22.22 -30.05
CA TYR A 238 -3.99 -21.22 -29.32
C TYR A 238 -4.42 -20.08 -30.24
N LYS A 239 -5.55 -19.46 -29.90
CA LYS A 239 -6.04 -18.24 -30.55
C LYS A 239 -5.93 -17.04 -29.62
N ILE A 240 -5.44 -15.92 -30.13
CA ILE A 240 -5.45 -14.63 -29.43
C ILE A 240 -6.86 -14.05 -29.45
N THR A 241 -7.46 -13.89 -28.28
CA THR A 241 -8.86 -13.46 -28.16
C THR A 241 -8.98 -11.94 -28.08
N GLU A 242 -8.09 -11.26 -27.36
CA GLU A 242 -8.20 -9.83 -27.04
C GLU A 242 -6.82 -9.11 -27.01
N ASP A 243 -6.80 -7.91 -26.43
CA ASP A 243 -5.64 -7.04 -26.26
C ASP A 243 -4.60 -7.65 -25.31
N ILE A 244 -3.33 -7.35 -25.56
CA ILE A 244 -2.25 -7.76 -24.65
C ILE A 244 -2.21 -6.76 -23.50
N ILE A 245 -2.20 -7.29 -22.28
CA ILE A 245 -2.05 -6.51 -21.06
C ILE A 245 -0.72 -6.85 -20.43
N GLY A 246 0.01 -5.85 -19.97
CA GLY A 246 1.24 -6.07 -19.25
C GLY A 246 1.42 -5.13 -18.08
N LYS A 247 2.46 -5.39 -17.30
CA LYS A 247 2.87 -4.55 -16.17
C LYS A 247 4.39 -4.38 -16.12
N ILE A 248 4.83 -3.28 -15.53
CA ILE A 248 6.23 -3.13 -15.13
C ILE A 248 6.41 -3.92 -13.83
N ILE A 249 7.34 -4.88 -13.84
CA ILE A 249 7.75 -5.57 -12.60
C ILE A 249 8.75 -4.70 -11.86
N LEU A 250 9.85 -4.33 -12.54
CA LEU A 250 10.88 -3.45 -12.00
C LEU A 250 11.71 -2.81 -13.12
N THR A 251 12.43 -1.75 -12.78
CA THR A 251 13.46 -1.14 -13.64
C THR A 251 14.81 -1.18 -12.93
N GLU A 252 15.81 -1.79 -13.56
CA GLU A 252 17.19 -1.79 -13.08
C GLU A 252 18.09 -0.92 -13.97
N LYS A 253 19.13 -0.33 -13.40
CA LYS A 253 20.11 0.46 -14.15
C LYS A 253 21.34 -0.39 -14.43
N ILE A 254 21.55 -0.77 -15.69
CA ILE A 254 22.71 -1.53 -16.16
C ILE A 254 23.57 -0.64 -17.06
N ASN A 255 24.84 -0.45 -16.69
CA ASN A 255 25.82 0.32 -17.48
C ASN A 255 25.31 1.73 -17.86
N GLY A 256 24.65 2.41 -16.92
CA GLY A 256 24.10 3.74 -17.13
C GLY A 256 22.75 3.78 -17.86
N LYS A 257 22.27 2.65 -18.41
CA LYS A 257 21.00 2.54 -19.11
C LYS A 257 19.95 1.86 -18.23
N ASN A 258 18.74 2.40 -18.21
CA ASN A 258 17.63 1.76 -17.53
C ASN A 258 17.08 0.61 -18.39
N LYS A 259 16.87 -0.54 -17.78
CA LYS A 259 16.21 -1.71 -18.36
C LYS A 259 15.03 -2.11 -17.48
N SER A 260 13.87 -2.28 -18.07
CA SER A 260 12.64 -2.65 -17.38
C SER A 260 12.29 -4.09 -17.68
N TYR A 261 11.97 -4.83 -16.63
CA TYR A 261 11.36 -6.15 -16.75
C TYR A 261 9.86 -5.96 -16.87
N LEU A 262 9.31 -6.40 -17.99
CA LEU A 262 7.91 -6.28 -18.30
C LEU A 262 7.28 -7.67 -18.29
N GLU A 263 6.20 -7.83 -17.55
CA GLU A 263 5.34 -9.00 -17.74
C GLU A 263 4.36 -8.70 -18.87
N LEU A 264 4.28 -9.57 -19.86
CA LEU A 264 3.25 -9.55 -20.90
C LEU A 264 2.30 -10.70 -20.71
N ASN A 265 1.01 -10.43 -20.90
CA ASN A 265 -0.05 -11.41 -20.80
C ASN A 265 -0.89 -11.32 -22.09
N ILE A 266 -0.77 -12.35 -22.94
CA ILE A 266 -1.54 -12.48 -24.19
C ILE A 266 -2.76 -13.35 -23.88
N PRO A 267 -3.99 -12.84 -23.99
CA PRO A 267 -5.20 -13.63 -23.72
C PRO A 267 -5.37 -14.70 -24.79
N ILE A 268 -5.49 -15.96 -24.37
CA ILE A 268 -5.55 -17.13 -25.25
C ILE A 268 -6.80 -17.97 -25.00
N GLN A 269 -7.24 -18.67 -26.03
CA GLN A 269 -8.26 -19.71 -25.96
C GLN A 269 -7.78 -20.91 -26.77
N SER A 270 -8.01 -22.12 -26.27
CA SER A 270 -7.76 -23.36 -27.02
C SER A 270 -8.71 -23.45 -28.20
N HIS A 271 -8.22 -23.94 -29.34
CA HIS A 271 -9.11 -24.43 -30.38
C HIS A 271 -9.82 -25.68 -29.84
N GLU A 272 -11.16 -25.60 -29.70
CA GLU A 272 -12.02 -26.78 -29.60
C GLU A 272 -11.99 -27.59 -30.91
#